data_AF-A0A355WC50-F1
#
_entry.id   AF-A0A355WC50-F1
#
_cell.length_a   1.000
_cell.length_b   1.000
_cell.length_c   1.000
_cell.angle_alpha   90.00
_cell.angle_beta   90.00
_cell.angle_gamma   90.00
#
_symmetry.space_group_name_H-M   'P 1'
#
loop_
_entity.id
_entity.type
_entity.pdbx_description
1 polymer ?
#
loop_
_entity_poly.entity_id
_entity_poly.type
_entity_poly.pdbx_seq_one_letter_code
_entity_poly.pdbx_strand_id
1 'polypeptide(L)' 'MEMLHQAEDILMKDYPVCPLYFYVNQVVEKPYVKGVYKVPTGGIYFDNAYIDEDAKAGKTK' A
#
# COMPACT_ATOMS: atom_id res chain seq x y z
N MET A 1 15.92 -2.97 17.40
CA MET A 1 15.78 -4.02 16.36
C MET A 1 16.19 -5.39 16.89
N GLU A 2 17.28 -5.51 17.66
CA GLU A 2 17.79 -6.78 18.19
C GLU A 2 16.76 -7.65 18.91
N MET A 3 15.94 -7.06 19.80
CA MET A 3 14.89 -7.79 20.52
C MET A 3 13.77 -8.33 19.60
N LEU A 4 13.49 -7.69 18.47
CA LEU A 4 12.46 -8.16 17.52
C LEU A 4 12.95 -9.39 16.75
N HIS A 5 14.24 -9.41 16.40
CA HIS A 5 14.86 -10.58 15.76
C HIS A 5 14.92 -11.78 16.72
N GLN A 6 15.25 -11.55 17.99
CA GLN A 6 15.21 -12.62 19.01
C GLN A 6 13.79 -13.21 19.18
N ALA A 7 12.74 -12.37 19.11
CA ALA A 7 11.37 -12.85 19.17
C ALA A 7 10.96 -13.63 17.91
N GLU A 8 11.39 -13.19 16.73
CA GLU A 8 11.21 -13.93 15.48
C GLU A 8 11.88 -15.31 15.52
N ASP A 9 13.11 -15.41 16.03
CA ASP A 9 13.85 -16.67 16.16
C ASP A 9 13.12 -17.69 17.06
N ILE A 10 12.54 -17.21 18.17
CA ILE A 10 11.73 -18.06 19.07
C ILE A 10 10.49 -18.57 18.36
N LEU A 11 9.79 -17.68 17.62
CA LEU A 11 8.61 -18.06 16.84
C LEU A 11 8.98 -19.08 15.75
N MET A 12 10.06 -18.91 15.01
CA MET A 12 10.44 -19.86 13.95
C MET A 12 10.87 -21.23 14.50
N LYS A 13 11.44 -21.28 15.70
CA LYS A 13 11.89 -22.52 16.33
C LYS A 13 10.73 -23.46 16.71
N ASP A 14 9.63 -22.90 17.20
CA ASP A 14 8.49 -23.68 17.70
C ASP A 14 7.44 -23.97 16.61
N TYR A 15 7.68 -23.49 15.37
CA TYR A 15 6.78 -23.61 14.21
C TYR A 15 5.28 -23.33 14.49
N PRO A 16 4.89 -22.31 15.27
CA PRO A 16 3.49 -21.99 15.52
C PRO A 16 2.81 -21.33 14.30
N VAL A 17 3.59 -20.73 13.39
CA VAL A 17 3.12 -20.07 12.16
C VAL A 17 4.09 -20.33 11.01
N CYS A 18 3.58 -20.34 9.77
CA CYS A 18 4.39 -20.47 8.56
C CYS A 18 4.20 -19.22 7.68
N PRO A 19 5.11 -18.23 7.73
CA PRO A 19 5.03 -17.05 6.88
C PRO A 19 5.27 -17.45 5.42
N LEU A 20 4.33 -17.14 4.54
CA LEU A 20 4.43 -17.50 3.11
C LEU A 20 4.93 -16.32 2.26
N TYR A 21 4.42 -15.11 2.51
CA TYR A 21 4.80 -13.91 1.77
C TYR A 21 4.35 -12.62 2.49
N PHE A 22 4.94 -11.51 2.08
CA PHE A 22 4.51 -10.16 2.47
C PHE A 22 3.57 -9.58 1.41
N TYR A 23 2.46 -8.99 1.85
CA TYR A 23 1.48 -8.44 0.94
C TYR A 23 1.97 -7.15 0.27
N VAL A 24 1.72 -7.05 -1.03
CA VAL A 24 1.78 -5.78 -1.76
C VAL A 24 0.39 -5.17 -1.80
N ASN A 25 0.30 -3.88 -1.53
CA ASN A 25 -0.95 -3.15 -1.71
C ASN A 25 -0.95 -2.51 -3.10
N GLN A 26 -1.52 -3.18 -4.10
CA GLN A 26 -1.74 -2.62 -5.44
C GLN A 26 -3.08 -1.90 -5.51
N VAL A 27 -3.09 -0.65 -6.00
CA VAL A 27 -4.32 0.09 -6.30
C VAL A 27 -4.26 0.53 -7.74
N VAL A 28 -5.38 0.34 -8.43
CA VAL A 28 -5.55 0.76 -9.81
C VAL A 28 -6.34 2.06 -9.79
N GLU A 29 -5.71 3.14 -10.21
CA GLU A 29 -6.33 4.46 -10.36
C GLU A 29 -6.30 4.90 -11.82
N LYS A 30 -7.33 5.64 -12.23
CA LYS A 30 -7.35 6.24 -13.57
C LYS A 30 -6.36 7.41 -13.59
N PRO A 31 -5.62 7.64 -14.70
CA PRO A 31 -4.59 8.69 -14.75
C PRO A 31 -5.10 10.10 -14.45
N TYR A 32 -6.38 10.36 -14.71
CA TYR A 32 -7.05 11.63 -14.47
C TYR A 32 -7.57 11.82 -13.04
N VAL A 33 -7.48 10.80 -12.18
CA VAL A 33 -7.83 10.93 -10.76
C VAL A 33 -6.56 11.35 -10.03
N LYS A 34 -6.59 12.51 -9.38
CA LYS A 34 -5.46 13.09 -8.65
C LYS A 34 -5.85 13.32 -7.20
N GLY A 35 -4.84 13.40 -6.32
CA GLY A 35 -5.05 13.71 -4.89
C GLY A 35 -5.54 12.54 -4.02
N VAL A 36 -5.55 11.31 -4.54
CA VAL A 36 -5.80 10.10 -3.75
C VAL A 36 -4.59 9.82 -2.88
N TYR A 37 -4.80 9.65 -1.57
CA TYR A 37 -3.73 9.35 -0.63
C TYR A 37 -3.82 7.91 -0.14
N LYS A 38 -2.72 7.18 -0.28
CA LYS A 38 -2.63 5.77 0.06
C LYS A 38 -1.74 5.57 1.28
N VAL A 39 -2.31 4.99 2.34
CA VAL A 39 -1.62 4.86 3.62
C VAL A 39 -0.91 3.51 3.70
N PRO A 40 0.30 3.44 4.29
CA PRO A 40 1.03 2.18 4.48
C PRO A 40 0.24 1.10 5.22
N THR A 41 -0.72 1.50 6.06
CA THR A 41 -1.61 0.59 6.82
C THR A 41 -2.74 -0.01 5.99
N GLY A 42 -2.85 0.33 4.70
CA GLY A 42 -3.85 -0.23 3.79
C GLY A 42 -5.02 0.70 3.45
N GLY A 43 -5.19 1.78 4.20
CA GLY A 43 -6.26 2.76 3.99
C GLY A 43 -6.08 3.61 2.72
N ILE A 44 -7.19 4.02 2.12
CA ILE A 44 -7.23 4.96 0.98
C ILE A 44 -8.11 6.14 1.39
N TYR A 45 -7.55 7.34 1.30
CA TYR A 45 -8.26 8.59 1.58
C TYR A 45 -8.57 9.33 0.28
N PHE A 46 -9.83 9.73 0.15
CA PHE A 46 -10.36 10.44 -1.01
C PHE A 46 -10.68 11.91 -0.71
N ASP A 47 -10.36 12.39 0.49
CA ASP A 47 -10.75 13.73 0.97
C ASP A 47 -10.18 14.86 0.10
N ASN A 48 -9.00 14.64 -0.49
CA ASN A 48 -8.35 15.57 -1.41
C ASN A 48 -8.40 15.08 -2.87
N ALA A 49 -9.19 14.04 -3.16
CA ALA A 49 -9.25 13.47 -4.49
C ALA A 49 -10.11 14.33 -5.42
N TYR A 50 -9.63 14.56 -6.64
CA TYR A 50 -10.34 15.31 -7.67
C TYR A 50 -10.11 14.73 -9.07
N ILE A 51 -11.00 15.07 -9.99
CA ILE A 51 -10.88 14.74 -11.41
C ILE A 51 -10.14 15.88 -12.11
N ASP A 52 -9.02 15.56 -12.72
CA ASP A 52 -8.32 16.46 -13.64
C ASP A 52 -8.96 16.31 -15.04
N GLU A 53 -9.81 17.27 -15.39
CA GLU A 53 -10.54 17.26 -16.66
C GLU A 53 -9.62 17.45 -17.89
N ASP A 54 -8.45 18.08 -17.73
CA ASP A 54 -7.46 18.23 -18.80
C ASP A 54 -6.76 16.89 -19.09
N ALA A 55 -6.39 16.17 -18.03
CA ALA A 55 -5.87 14.80 -18.13
C ALA A 55 -6.92 13.81 -18.65
N LYS A 56 -8.21 14.03 -18.34
CA LYS A 56 -9.33 13.20 -18.81
C LYS A 56 -9.66 13.44 -20.29
N ALA A 57 -9.50 14.67 -20.78
CA ALA A 57 -9.68 15.03 -22.19
C ALA A 57 -8.52 14.59 -23.09
N GLY A 58 -7.49 13.93 -22.55
CA GLY A 58 -6.33 13.45 -23.29
C GLY A 58 -5.42 14.58 -23.79
N LYS A 59 -5.49 15.78 -23.18
CA LYS A 59 -4.69 16.96 -23.56
C LYS A 59 -3.36 17.05 -22.80
N THR A 60 -2.80 15.93 -22.42
CA THR A 60 -1.44 15.88 -21.92
C THR A 60 -0.50 15.99 -23.13
N LYS A 61 0.25 17.10 -23.20
CA LYS A 61 1.39 17.27 -24.11
C LYS A 61 2.36 16.08 -24.03
#